data_AF-A0A327KHY2-F1
#
_entry.id   AF-A0A327KHY2-F1
#
_cell.length_a   1.000
_cell.length_b   1.000
_cell.length_c   1.000
_cell.angle_alpha   90.00
_cell.angle_beta   90.00
_cell.angle_gamma   90.00
#
_symmetry.space_group_name_H-M   'P 1'
#
loop_
_entity.id
_entity.type
_entity.pdbx_description
1 polymer ?
#
loop_
_entity_poly.entity_id
_entity_poly.type
_entity_poly.pdbx_seq_one_letter_code
_entity_poly.pdbx_strand_id
1 'polypeptide(L)'
;MSIARETVPETKPETAPEIVAPFDGVPGEPIRFDFARVCGACRDCRAVCGDAGEQLALALVRYVCAGYMTASADCWDAAYACAEHAFGPVDGPSFVGRAGALVRALRTERRGGFAFFPASCAQVSGDEAELLGLVQAAR
;
A
#
# COMPACT_ATOMS: atom_id res chain seq x y z
N MET A 1 34.39 61.33 9.73
CA MET A 1 33.18 60.74 9.11
C MET A 1 33.06 59.32 9.62
N SER A 2 32.17 59.09 10.59
CA SER A 2 31.96 57.78 11.22
C SER A 2 30.65 57.21 10.67
N ILE A 3 30.70 56.03 10.06
CA ILE A 3 29.52 55.38 9.46
C ILE A 3 28.96 54.45 10.54
N ALA A 4 27.78 54.79 11.06
CA ALA A 4 27.07 53.95 12.01
C ALA A 4 26.59 52.65 11.33
N ARG A 5 26.88 51.50 11.93
CA ARG A 5 26.29 50.21 11.54
C ARG A 5 24.89 50.13 12.13
N GLU A 6 23.85 50.16 11.30
CA GLU A 6 22.50 49.76 11.69
C GLU A 6 22.45 48.24 11.90
N THR A 7 21.93 47.84 13.05
CA THR A 7 21.63 46.45 13.40
C THR A 7 20.25 46.07 12.88
N VAL A 8 20.18 45.10 11.98
CA VAL A 8 18.92 44.51 11.51
C VAL A 8 18.31 43.64 12.63
N PRO A 9 17.04 43.82 13.01
CA PRO A 9 16.41 42.97 14.01
C PRO A 9 16.13 41.58 13.46
N GLU A 10 16.58 40.55 14.17
CA GLU A 10 16.23 39.14 13.90
C GLU A 10 14.72 38.92 14.03
N THR A 11 14.05 38.64 12.91
CA THR A 11 12.68 38.15 12.92
C THR A 11 12.66 36.70 13.40
N LYS A 12 12.02 36.49 14.56
CA LYS A 12 11.72 35.18 15.15
C LYS A 12 10.98 34.29 14.13
N PRO A 13 11.33 33.00 13.98
CA PRO A 13 10.62 32.11 13.07
C PRO A 13 9.17 31.96 13.51
N GLU A 14 8.26 32.30 12.60
CA GLU A 14 6.82 32.09 12.73
C GLU A 14 6.55 30.59 12.76
N THR A 15 6.05 30.09 13.88
CA THR A 15 5.70 28.68 14.07
C THR A 15 4.66 28.27 13.03
N ALA A 16 5.00 27.30 12.17
CA ALA A 16 4.06 26.72 11.23
C ALA A 16 2.84 26.17 11.98
N PRO A 17 1.62 26.32 11.43
CA PRO A 17 0.41 25.83 12.08
C PRO A 17 0.47 24.31 12.22
N GLU A 18 0.26 23.85 13.46
CA GLU A 18 0.11 22.44 13.78
C GLU A 18 -1.13 21.90 13.06
N ILE A 19 -0.93 21.00 12.10
CA ILE A 19 -2.02 20.34 11.38
C ILE A 19 -2.71 19.40 12.36
N VAL A 20 -3.72 19.90 13.08
CA VAL A 20 -4.60 19.07 13.89
C VAL A 20 -5.53 18.32 12.94
N ALA A 21 -5.22 17.05 12.68
CA ALA A 21 -6.09 16.18 11.90
C ALA A 21 -7.40 15.94 12.66
N PRO A 22 -8.59 16.20 12.06
CA PRO A 22 -9.85 15.88 12.68
C PRO A 22 -10.23 14.45 12.30
N PHE A 23 -9.82 13.47 13.09
CA PHE A 23 -10.37 12.11 13.00
C PHE A 23 -10.56 11.55 14.41
N ASP A 24 -11.67 11.94 15.03
CA ASP A 24 -12.26 11.24 16.18
C ASP A 24 -12.89 9.93 15.70
N GLY A 25 -12.06 9.01 15.21
CA GLY A 25 -12.39 7.61 15.07
C GLY A 25 -11.41 6.86 15.94
N VAL A 26 -11.86 6.25 17.03
CA VAL A 26 -11.01 5.30 17.78
C VAL A 26 -10.66 4.19 16.79
N PRO A 27 -9.40 4.08 16.32
CA PRO A 27 -9.07 3.02 15.40
C PRO A 27 -9.16 1.72 16.19
N GLY A 28 -9.85 0.72 15.64
CA GLY A 28 -9.39 -0.64 15.91
C GLY A 28 -7.91 -0.72 15.54
N GLU A 29 -7.11 -1.47 16.30
CA GLU A 29 -5.71 -1.69 15.92
C GLU A 29 -5.68 -2.13 14.45
N PRO A 30 -4.94 -1.44 13.57
CA PRO A 30 -4.90 -1.80 12.16
C PRO A 30 -4.56 -3.28 12.05
N ILE A 31 -5.20 -3.97 11.10
CA ILE A 31 -4.92 -5.40 10.95
C ILE A 31 -3.43 -5.62 10.72
N ARG A 32 -2.92 -6.72 11.27
CA ARG A 32 -1.57 -7.18 10.98
C ARG A 32 -1.56 -7.90 9.64
N PHE A 33 -0.54 -7.60 8.87
CA PHE A 33 -0.19 -8.38 7.70
C PHE A 33 0.80 -9.44 8.11
N ASP A 34 0.56 -10.66 7.64
CA ASP A 34 1.42 -11.79 7.91
C ASP A 34 1.75 -12.47 6.59
N PHE A 35 3.01 -12.88 6.41
CA PHE A 35 3.30 -13.79 5.31
C PHE A 35 2.60 -15.12 5.57
N ALA A 36 1.76 -15.53 4.62
CA ALA A 36 1.10 -16.82 4.64
C ALA A 36 2.18 -17.91 4.72
N ARG A 37 2.06 -18.80 5.70
CA ARG A 37 2.86 -20.02 5.76
C ARG A 37 2.25 -21.04 4.81
N VAL A 38 3.07 -21.90 4.22
CA VAL A 38 2.58 -23.06 3.46
C VAL A 38 1.77 -23.94 4.41
N CYS A 39 0.45 -23.85 4.32
CA CYS A 39 -0.49 -24.73 5.00
C CYS A 39 -1.60 -25.03 3.99
N GLY A 40 -2.10 -26.26 3.97
CA GLY A 40 -2.80 -26.94 2.85
C GLY A 40 -4.08 -26.32 2.25
N ALA A 41 -4.33 -25.03 2.43
CA ALA A 41 -5.43 -24.26 1.84
C ALA A 41 -4.98 -23.27 0.73
N CYS A 42 -3.70 -23.29 0.33
CA CYS A 42 -3.23 -22.45 -0.77
C CYS A 42 -3.73 -22.96 -2.13
N ARG A 43 -4.02 -22.01 -3.04
CA ARG A 43 -4.53 -22.29 -4.40
C ARG A 43 -3.55 -21.77 -5.44
N ASP A 44 -3.49 -22.39 -6.61
CA ASP A 44 -2.71 -21.84 -7.73
C ASP A 44 -3.32 -20.51 -8.21
N CYS A 45 -2.49 -19.49 -8.38
CA CYS A 45 -2.90 -18.15 -8.81
C CYS A 45 -3.65 -18.18 -10.14
N ARG A 46 -3.26 -19.04 -11.08
CA ARG A 46 -3.92 -19.19 -12.38
C ARG A 46 -5.27 -19.90 -12.29
N ALA A 47 -5.52 -20.64 -11.22
CA ALA A 47 -6.82 -21.25 -10.97
C ALA A 47 -7.80 -20.28 -10.30
N VAL A 48 -7.31 -19.20 -9.68
CA VAL A 48 -8.13 -18.18 -8.99
C VAL A 48 -8.33 -16.93 -9.84
N CYS A 49 -7.27 -16.46 -10.52
CA CYS A 49 -7.33 -15.28 -11.37
C CYS A 49 -7.89 -15.64 -12.74
N GLY A 50 -8.88 -14.87 -13.22
CA GLY A 50 -9.48 -15.03 -14.54
C GLY A 50 -8.64 -14.47 -15.68
N ASP A 51 -7.79 -13.48 -15.41
CA ASP A 51 -6.94 -12.85 -16.43
C ASP A 51 -5.60 -12.33 -15.86
N ALA A 52 -4.79 -11.70 -16.73
CA ALA A 52 -3.51 -11.11 -16.38
C ALA A 52 -3.64 -9.83 -15.53
N GLY A 53 -4.75 -9.10 -15.65
CA GLY A 53 -5.03 -7.90 -14.86
C GLY A 53 -5.31 -8.24 -13.40
N GLU A 54 -5.99 -9.34 -13.13
CA GLU A 54 -6.20 -9.85 -11.77
C GLU A 54 -4.90 -10.35 -11.12
N GLN A 55 -4.05 -11.02 -11.90
CA GLN A 55 -2.71 -11.41 -11.44
C GLN A 55 -1.86 -10.18 -11.09
N LEU A 56 -1.92 -9.13 -11.92
CA LEU A 56 -1.24 -7.87 -11.65
C LEU A 56 -1.83 -7.18 -10.41
N ALA A 57 -3.15 -7.09 -10.29
CA ALA A 57 -3.80 -6.49 -9.12
C ALA A 57 -3.38 -7.21 -7.82
N LEU A 58 -3.35 -8.55 -7.84
CA LEU A 58 -2.86 -9.33 -6.71
C LEU A 58 -1.38 -9.03 -6.40
N ALA A 59 -0.52 -9.00 -7.42
CA ALA A 59 0.90 -8.69 -7.24
C ALA A 59 1.10 -7.30 -6.60
N LEU A 60 0.37 -6.28 -7.07
CA LEU A 60 0.44 -4.92 -6.52
C LEU A 60 -0.03 -4.89 -5.06
N VAL A 61 -1.14 -5.57 -4.73
CA VAL A 61 -1.58 -5.70 -3.33
C VAL A 61 -0.50 -6.34 -2.46
N ARG A 62 0.14 -7.41 -2.93
CA ARG A 62 1.22 -8.10 -2.19
C ARG A 62 2.42 -7.19 -1.94
N TYR A 63 2.85 -6.42 -2.95
CA TYR A 63 3.93 -5.46 -2.78
C TYR A 63 3.59 -4.37 -1.76
N VAL A 64 2.37 -3.84 -1.80
CA VAL A 64 1.91 -2.82 -0.85
C VAL A 64 1.82 -3.40 0.57
N CYS A 65 1.25 -4.61 0.75
CA CYS A 65 1.22 -5.30 2.03
C CYS A 65 2.64 -5.54 2.57
N ALA A 66 3.57 -5.98 1.72
CA ALA A 66 4.97 -6.16 2.08
C ALA A 66 5.64 -4.84 2.49
N GLY A 67 5.35 -3.74 1.79
CA GLY A 67 5.81 -2.39 2.15
C GLY A 67 5.33 -1.97 3.53
N TYR A 68 4.06 -2.22 3.87
CA TYR A 68 3.54 -1.98 5.22
C TYR A 68 4.19 -2.84 6.30
N MET A 69 4.43 -4.12 6.00
CA MET A 69 4.97 -5.06 6.98
C MET A 69 6.48 -4.88 7.22
N THR A 70 7.23 -4.48 6.19
CA THR A 70 8.70 -4.37 6.25
C THR A 70 9.20 -2.94 6.42
N ALA A 71 8.34 -1.93 6.21
CA ALA A 71 8.71 -0.53 6.10
C ALA A 71 9.77 -0.25 5.01
N SER A 72 9.90 -1.14 4.01
CA SER A 72 10.87 -0.98 2.92
C SER A 72 10.28 -0.20 1.74
N ALA A 73 11.02 0.82 1.29
CA ALA A 73 10.72 1.54 0.05
C ALA A 73 10.86 0.64 -1.19
N ASP A 74 11.73 -0.38 -1.15
CA ASP A 74 11.96 -1.30 -2.27
C ASP A 74 10.68 -2.04 -2.70
N CYS A 75 9.80 -2.32 -1.74
CA CYS A 75 8.50 -2.94 -2.02
C CYS A 75 7.58 -2.00 -2.81
N TRP A 76 7.64 -0.69 -2.54
CA TRP A 76 6.89 0.31 -3.31
C TRP A 76 7.49 0.47 -4.70
N ASP A 77 8.82 0.55 -4.82
CA ASP A 77 9.50 0.65 -6.10
C ASP A 77 9.23 -0.58 -6.99
N ALA A 78 9.20 -1.78 -6.40
CA ALA A 78 8.83 -2.99 -7.12
C ALA A 78 7.35 -2.97 -7.59
N ALA A 79 6.44 -2.38 -6.81
CA ALA A 79 5.05 -2.19 -7.23
C ALA A 79 4.95 -1.25 -8.43
N TYR A 80 5.64 -0.11 -8.38
CA TYR A 80 5.71 0.84 -9.51
C TYR A 80 6.33 0.19 -10.74
N ALA A 81 7.49 -0.43 -10.62
CA ALA A 81 8.14 -1.11 -11.73
C ALA A 81 7.23 -2.18 -12.37
N CYS A 82 6.50 -2.95 -11.55
CA CYS A 82 5.55 -3.95 -12.03
C CYS A 82 4.38 -3.33 -12.81
N ALA A 83 3.78 -2.25 -12.30
CA ALA A 83 2.66 -1.57 -12.96
C ALA A 83 3.10 -0.82 -14.23
N GLU A 84 4.26 -0.16 -14.18
CA GLU A 84 4.83 0.58 -15.30
C GLU A 84 5.29 -0.35 -16.42
N HIS A 85 5.72 -1.56 -16.10
CA HIS A 85 5.98 -2.58 -17.13
C HIS A 85 4.73 -2.94 -17.93
N ALA A 86 3.56 -2.98 -17.28
CA ALA A 86 2.30 -3.35 -17.92
C ALA A 86 1.61 -2.18 -18.64
N PHE A 87 1.67 -0.97 -18.08
CA PHE A 87 0.88 0.19 -18.53
C PHE A 87 1.71 1.44 -18.88
N GLY A 88 3.02 1.37 -18.75
CA GLY A 88 3.92 2.51 -18.94
C GLY A 88 4.02 3.44 -17.73
N PRO A 89 5.00 4.36 -17.73
CA PRO A 89 5.32 5.23 -16.60
C PRO A 89 4.26 6.29 -16.28
N VAL A 90 3.33 6.56 -17.21
CA VAL A 90 2.26 7.56 -17.02
C VAL A 90 1.05 6.92 -16.34
N ASP A 91 0.56 5.80 -16.86
CA ASP A 91 -0.67 5.18 -16.38
C ASP A 91 -0.42 4.18 -15.24
N GLY A 92 0.74 3.52 -15.23
CA GLY A 92 1.14 2.51 -14.24
C GLY A 92 1.02 2.96 -12.78
N PRO A 93 1.56 4.14 -12.40
CA PRO A 93 1.49 4.62 -11.02
C PRO A 93 0.07 4.72 -10.45
N SER A 94 -0.94 4.95 -11.29
CA SER A 94 -2.33 5.02 -10.84
C SER A 94 -2.86 3.68 -10.31
N PHE A 95 -2.36 2.55 -10.83
CA PHE A 95 -2.73 1.22 -10.36
C PHE A 95 -2.11 0.92 -8.99
N VAL A 96 -0.88 1.37 -8.74
CA VAL A 96 -0.24 1.27 -7.41
C VAL A 96 -1.03 2.09 -6.39
N GLY A 97 -1.48 3.30 -6.76
CA GLY A 97 -2.33 4.13 -5.90
C GLY A 97 -3.65 3.45 -5.54
N ARG A 98 -4.32 2.78 -6.50
CA ARG A 98 -5.55 2.01 -6.25
C ARG A 98 -5.31 0.79 -5.35
N ALA A 99 -4.23 0.05 -5.59
CA ALA A 99 -3.83 -1.06 -4.70
C ALA A 99 -3.53 -0.55 -3.29
N GLY A 100 -2.85 0.59 -3.17
CA GLY A 100 -2.62 1.31 -1.92
C GLY A 100 -3.91 1.64 -1.17
N ALA A 101 -4.89 2.21 -1.88
CA ALA A 101 -6.19 2.52 -1.32
C ALA A 101 -6.93 1.26 -0.83
N LEU A 102 -6.90 0.18 -1.61
CA LEU A 102 -7.50 -1.10 -1.25
C LEU A 102 -6.86 -1.69 0.01
N VAL A 103 -5.52 -1.72 0.09
CA VAL A 103 -4.81 -2.23 1.27
C VAL A 103 -5.09 -1.37 2.50
N ARG A 104 -5.17 -0.04 2.35
CA ARG A 104 -5.56 0.86 3.45
C ARG A 104 -6.99 0.58 3.91
N ALA A 105 -7.93 0.39 3.00
CA ALA A 105 -9.31 0.01 3.35
C ALA A 105 -9.35 -1.34 4.09
N LEU A 106 -8.59 -2.35 3.62
CA LEU A 106 -8.47 -3.62 4.34
C LEU A 106 -7.98 -3.41 5.78
N ARG A 107 -6.96 -2.58 5.99
CA ARG A 107 -6.41 -2.31 7.32
C ARG A 107 -7.38 -1.63 8.27
N THR A 108 -8.29 -0.82 7.74
CA THR A 108 -9.26 -0.07 8.55
C THR A 108 -10.55 -0.87 8.78
N GLU A 109 -11.01 -1.64 7.79
CA GLU A 109 -12.36 -2.24 7.82
C GLU A 109 -12.37 -3.74 8.18
N ARG A 110 -11.30 -4.50 7.86
CA ARG A 110 -11.28 -5.95 8.11
C ARG A 110 -11.13 -6.22 9.61
N ARG A 111 -11.97 -7.12 10.13
CA ARG A 111 -11.85 -7.63 11.51
C ARG A 111 -11.01 -8.90 11.49
N GLY A 112 -9.70 -8.78 11.73
CA GLY A 112 -8.75 -9.89 11.73
C GLY A 112 -7.57 -9.67 10.79
N GLY A 113 -6.51 -10.45 10.96
CA GLY A 113 -5.31 -10.35 10.12
C GLY A 113 -5.57 -10.59 8.64
N PHE A 114 -4.56 -10.30 7.83
CA PHE A 114 -4.56 -10.62 6.41
C PHE A 114 -3.24 -11.32 6.05
N ALA A 115 -3.36 -12.61 5.73
CA ALA A 115 -2.25 -13.45 5.33
C ALA A 115 -2.08 -13.42 3.82
N PHE A 116 -0.87 -13.18 3.34
CA PHE A 116 -0.58 -13.04 1.91
C PHE A 116 0.77 -13.67 1.57
N PHE A 117 0.95 -14.11 0.32
CA PHE A 117 2.24 -14.61 -0.14
C PHE A 117 3.09 -13.49 -0.78
N PRO A 118 4.42 -13.66 -0.89
CA PRO A 118 5.25 -12.74 -1.67
C PRO A 118 4.74 -12.60 -3.12
N ALA A 119 4.96 -11.43 -3.74
CA ALA A 119 4.50 -11.16 -5.11
C ALA A 119 5.02 -12.18 -6.15
N SER A 120 6.19 -12.78 -5.92
CA SER A 120 6.78 -13.82 -6.77
C SER A 120 6.15 -15.21 -6.59
N CYS A 121 5.27 -15.40 -5.61
CA CYS A 121 4.67 -16.70 -5.32
C CYS A 121 3.49 -16.99 -6.27
N ALA A 122 3.49 -18.17 -6.89
CA ALA A 122 2.39 -18.64 -7.73
C ALA A 122 1.19 -19.18 -6.94
N GLN A 123 1.26 -19.21 -5.61
CA GLN A 123 0.17 -19.67 -4.74
C GLN A 123 -0.60 -18.47 -4.18
N VAL A 124 -1.85 -18.67 -3.82
CA VAL A 124 -2.79 -17.69 -3.26
C VAL A 124 -3.30 -18.20 -1.92
N SER A 125 -3.26 -17.35 -0.89
CA SER A 125 -3.80 -17.64 0.43
C SER A 125 -5.33 -17.65 0.44
N GLY A 126 -5.93 -18.05 1.57
CA GLY A 126 -7.38 -17.92 1.77
C GLY A 126 -7.85 -16.46 1.66
N ASP A 127 -7.15 -15.55 2.34
CA ASP A 127 -7.49 -14.13 2.39
C ASP A 127 -7.29 -13.42 1.03
N GLU A 128 -6.23 -13.78 0.30
CA GLU A 128 -5.97 -13.23 -1.03
C GLU A 128 -7.04 -13.65 -2.04
N ALA A 129 -7.52 -14.89 -1.93
CA ALA A 129 -8.57 -15.37 -2.81
C ALA A 129 -9.95 -14.80 -2.44
N GLU A 130 -10.21 -14.53 -1.15
CA GLU A 130 -11.40 -13.76 -0.73
C GLU A 130 -11.35 -12.34 -1.32
N LEU A 131 -10.20 -11.67 -1.21
CA LEU A 131 -9.98 -10.35 -1.81
C LEU A 131 -10.19 -10.36 -3.33
N LEU A 132 -9.62 -11.34 -4.03
CA LEU A 132 -9.81 -11.48 -5.47
C LEU A 132 -11.28 -11.71 -5.84
N GLY A 133 -12.02 -12.49 -5.05
CA GLY A 133 -13.46 -12.64 -5.25
C GLY A 133 -14.22 -11.32 -5.17
N LEU A 134 -13.84 -10.42 -4.25
CA LEU A 134 -14.41 -9.07 -4.15
C LEU A 134 -14.03 -8.20 -5.35
N VAL A 135 -12.77 -8.26 -5.80
CA VAL A 135 -12.30 -7.52 -6.98
C VAL A 135 -13.03 -7.99 -8.24
N GLN A 136 -13.21 -9.29 -8.40
CA GLN A 136 -13.94 -9.91 -9.51
C GLN A 136 -15.41 -9.50 -9.51
N ALA A 137 -16.06 -9.45 -8.34
CA ALA A 137 -17.45 -9.05 -8.21
C ALA A 137 -17.70 -7.55 -8.45
N ALA A 138 -16.65 -6.71 -8.37
CA ALA A 138 -16.72 -5.27 -8.58
C ALA A 138 -16.40 -4.83 -10.01
N ARG A 139 -16.05 -5.76 -10.90
CA ARG A 139 -15.78 -5.55 -12.33
C ARG A 139 -17.05 -5.68 -13.17
#